data_AF-A0A972CYZ9-F1
#
_entry.id   AF-A0A972CYZ9-F1
#
_cell.length_a   1.000
_cell.length_b   1.000
_cell.length_c   1.000
_cell.angle_alpha   90.00
_cell.angle_beta   90.00
_cell.angle_gamma   90.00
#
_symmetry.space_group_name_H-M   'P 1'
#
loop_
_entity.id
_entity.type
_entity.pdbx_description
1 polymer ?
#
loop_
_entity_poly.entity_id
_entity_poly.type
_entity_poly.pdbx_seq_one_letter_code
_entity_poly.pdbx_strand_id
1 'polypeptide(L)' 'MRSEQKSIIITTNLAFSRWQEIFHDPALTAAMVDRLTYKAYVINITGDSYRLRVTKEWLNR' A
#
# COMPACT_ATOMS: atom_id res chain seq x y z
N MET A 1 -5.19 9.49 22.40
CA MET A 1 -5.34 8.73 21.13
C MET A 1 -3.99 8.04 20.87
N ARG A 2 -3.95 6.72 20.60
CA ARG A 2 -2.69 5.94 20.44
C ARG A 2 -2.12 5.97 19.01
N SER A 3 -2.91 6.40 18.03
CA SER A 3 -2.45 6.80 16.68
C SER A 3 -1.96 8.25 16.72
N GLU A 4 -1.16 8.67 15.72
CA GLU A 4 -0.68 10.05 15.51
C GLU A 4 0.58 10.48 16.30
N GLN A 5 1.26 9.57 17.01
CA GLN A 5 2.51 9.93 17.70
C GLN A 5 3.70 10.13 16.75
N LYS A 6 3.71 9.45 15.61
CA LYS A 6 4.78 9.52 14.59
C LYS A 6 4.19 9.35 13.19
N SER A 7 4.90 9.87 12.19
CA SER A 7 4.58 9.64 10.78
C SER A 7 4.88 8.19 10.38
N ILE A 8 4.03 7.62 9.52
CA ILE A 8 4.17 6.26 9.01
C ILE A 8 4.02 6.31 7.49
N ILE A 9 4.92 5.62 6.77
CA ILE A 9 4.82 5.40 5.33
C ILE A 9 4.55 3.91 5.12
N ILE A 10 3.50 3.60 4.36
CA ILE A 10 3.14 2.23 3.98
C ILE A 10 3.12 2.17 2.47
N THR A 11 3.70 1.11 1.91
CA THR A 11 3.60 0.79 0.50
C THR A 11 2.90 -0.55 0.36
N THR A 12 1.95 -0.66 -0.56
CA THR A 12 1.20 -1.89 -0.82
C THR A 12 0.89 -1.98 -2.30
N ASN A 13 0.89 -3.20 -2.83
CA ASN A 13 0.40 -3.51 -4.16
C ASN A 13 -1.09 -3.87 -4.18
N LEU A 14 -1.76 -3.86 -3.02
CA LEU A 14 -3.17 -4.19 -2.86
C LEU A 14 -3.99 -2.96 -2.49
N ALA A 15 -5.11 -2.79 -3.18
CA ALA A 15 -6.13 -1.81 -2.80
C ALA A 15 -6.69 -2.12 -1.39
N PHE A 16 -7.12 -1.10 -0.65
CA PHE A 16 -7.67 -1.25 0.71
C PHE A 16 -8.84 -2.23 0.79
N SER A 17 -9.67 -2.33 -0.25
CA SER A 17 -10.77 -3.31 -0.33
C SER A 17 -10.30 -4.76 -0.24
N ARG A 18 -9.06 -5.04 -0.65
CA ARG A 18 -8.46 -6.38 -0.63
C ARG A 18 -7.72 -6.70 0.65
N TRP A 19 -7.62 -5.75 1.59
CA TRP A 19 -6.90 -5.99 2.85
C TRP A 19 -7.61 -6.99 3.76
N GLN A 20 -8.92 -7.19 3.57
CA GLN A 20 -9.67 -8.24 4.27
C GLN A 20 -9.12 -9.64 3.95
N GLU A 21 -8.54 -9.87 2.75
CA GLU A 21 -7.87 -11.12 2.37
C GLU A 21 -6.62 -11.40 3.22
N ILE A 22 -6.02 -10.37 3.83
CA ILE A 22 -4.81 -10.49 4.65
C ILE A 22 -5.16 -10.63 6.13
N PHE A 23 -6.02 -9.74 6.62
CA PHE A 23 -6.28 -9.62 8.05
C PHE A 23 -7.41 -10.52 8.55
N HIS A 24 -8.18 -11.14 7.65
CA HIS A 24 -9.25 -12.12 7.91
C HIS A 24 -10.36 -11.70 8.90
N ASP A 25 -10.27 -10.52 9.49
CA ASP A 25 -11.26 -9.87 10.35
C ASP A 25 -11.69 -8.54 9.70
N PRO A 26 -12.94 -8.44 9.21
CA PRO A 26 -13.46 -7.24 8.60
C PRO A 26 -13.49 -6.01 9.52
N ALA A 27 -13.81 -6.20 10.80
CA ALA A 27 -13.91 -5.12 11.77
C ALA A 27 -12.52 -4.55 12.10
N LEU A 28 -11.55 -5.43 12.31
CA LEU A 28 -10.16 -5.02 12.52
C LEU A 28 -9.60 -4.32 11.27
N THR A 29 -9.84 -4.86 10.08
CA THR A 29 -9.39 -4.26 8.81
C THR A 29 -9.95 -2.86 8.62
N ALA A 30 -11.26 -2.68 8.82
CA ALA A 30 -11.91 -1.38 8.71
C ALA A 30 -11.33 -0.38 9.72
N ALA A 31 -11.14 -0.78 10.98
CA ALA A 31 -10.56 0.08 12.01
C ALA A 31 -9.08 0.44 11.73
N MET A 32 -8.32 -0.43 11.05
CA MET A 32 -6.95 -0.12 10.62
C MET A 32 -6.94 0.87 9.45
N VAL A 33 -7.77 0.65 8.42
CA VAL A 33 -7.86 1.54 7.26
C VAL A 33 -8.32 2.94 7.69
N ASP A 34 -9.31 3.03 8.58
CA ASP A 34 -9.78 4.30 9.15
C ASP A 34 -8.64 5.10 9.80
N ARG A 35 -7.86 4.46 10.68
CA ARG A 35 -6.72 5.10 11.35
C ARG A 35 -5.59 5.48 10.41
N LEU A 36 -5.34 4.69 9.36
CA LEU A 36 -4.27 4.95 8.38
C LEU A 36 -4.66 6.03 7.37
N THR A 37 -5.94 6.20 7.09
CA THR A 37 -6.43 7.20 6.12
C THR A 37 -6.74 8.54 6.77
N TYR A 38 -6.90 8.59 8.09
CA TYR A 38 -7.03 9.83 8.84
C TYR A 38 -5.80 10.74 8.68
N LYS A 39 -5.99 11.91 8.07
CA LYS A 39 -4.95 12.91 7.74
C LYS A 39 -3.78 12.36 6.90
N ALA A 40 -4.03 11.34 6.08
CA ALA A 40 -3.00 10.74 5.23
C ALA A 40 -3.07 11.22 3.78
N TYR A 41 -1.94 11.09 3.10
CA TYR A 41 -1.85 11.25 1.65
C TYR A 41 -1.84 9.88 0.99
N VAL A 42 -2.86 9.59 0.18
CA VAL A 42 -2.92 8.35 -0.61
C VAL A 42 -2.32 8.62 -1.98
N ILE A 43 -1.16 8.03 -2.26
CA ILE A 43 -0.47 8.16 -3.55
C ILE A 43 -0.70 6.89 -4.35
N ASN A 44 -1.48 6.99 -5.42
CA ASN A 44 -1.68 5.87 -6.33
C ASN A 44 -0.53 5.81 -7.35
N ILE A 45 0.32 4.79 -7.22
CA ILE A 45 1.48 4.60 -8.12
C ILE A 45 1.01 3.79 -9.32
N THR A 46 1.14 4.36 -10.51
CA THR A 46 0.84 3.71 -11.79
C THR A 46 2.07 3.76 -12.69
N GLY A 47 2.17 2.79 -13.61
CA GLY A 47 3.28 2.71 -14.57
C GLY A 47 3.91 1.32 -14.61
N ASP A 48 4.81 1.15 -15.57
CA ASP A 48 5.50 -0.12 -15.78
C ASP A 48 6.46 -0.44 -14.63
N SER A 49 6.62 -1.74 -14.36
CA SER A 49 7.61 -2.21 -13.40
C SER A 49 9.01 -1.79 -13.84
N TYR A 50 9.66 -0.99 -12.99
CA TYR A 50 11.05 -0.59 -13.17
C TYR A 50 11.96 -1.81 -13.37
N ARG A 51 11.71 -2.90 -12.62
CA ARG A 51 12.47 -4.15 -12.72
C ARG A 51 12.32 -4.77 -14.11
N LEU A 52 11.10 -4.80 -14.66
CA LEU A 52 10.87 -5.35 -16.00
C LEU A 52 11.58 -4.54 -17.08
N ARG A 53 11.60 -3.20 -16.96
CA ARG A 53 12.35 -2.35 -17.89
C ARG A 53 13.83 -2.69 -17.88
N VAL A 54 14.44 -2.82 -16.71
CA VAL A 54 15.86 -3.20 -16.58
C VAL A 54 16.13 -4.59 -17.15
N THR A 55 15.25 -5.57 -16.92
CA THR A 55 15.39 -6.92 -17.51
C THR A 55 15.32 -6.89 -19.03
N LYS A 56 14.42 -6.10 -19.62
CA LYS A 56 14.34 -5.93 -21.09
C LYS A 56 15.61 -5.32 -21.66
N GLU A 57 16.18 -4.31 -21.00
CA GLU A 57 17.45 -3.71 -21.41
C GLU A 57 18.61 -4.71 -21.33
N TRP A 58 18.62 -5.58 -20.32
CA TRP A 58 19.63 -6.63 -20.17
C TRP A 58 19.55 -7.70 -21.26
N LEU A 59 18.34 -8.13 -21.64
CA LEU A 59 18.12 -9.14 -22.68
C LEU A 59 18.47 -8.65 -24.10
N ASN A 60 18.45 -7.34 -24.33
CA ASN A 60 18.73 -6.72 -25.62
C ASN A 60 20.22 -6.35 -25.81
N ARG A 61 21.08 -6.69 -24.84
CA ARG A 61 22.54 -6.60 -24.97
C ARG A 61 23.11 -7.92 -25.47
#